data_AF-A0AA39UYR4-F1
#
_entry.id   AF-A0AA39UYR4-F1
#
_cell.length_a   1.000
_cell.length_b   1.000
_cell.length_c   1.000
_cell.angle_alpha   90.00
_cell.angle_beta   90.00
_cell.angle_gamma   90.00
#
_symmetry.space_group_name_H-M   'P 1'
#
loop_
_entity.id
_entity.type
_entity.pdbx_description
1 polymer ?
#
loop_
_entity_poly.entity_id
_entity_poly.type
_entity_poly.pdbx_seq_one_letter_code
_entity_poly.pdbx_strand_id
1 'polypeptide(L)'
;MKTTSLFVSLWLATLAFAQQGGDETTRHNAVIAHGTIMGLAFAFLFPVGAIVIRTASFRKLPWVHAGIQMFAYILALTGLGLGVYIAIKPQSQLTASNGHPIIGIIVIGALLFQPIGGLIHHYKYAHQNKKTFWAPTHVWLGRLFITVGIINGGLGLMLSGNTVKGEIAYGVIAGVIWCIWVAVSTWSAISTRGAVDETGEKALGSSVATSEKGTDRNGEAMIAT
;
A
#
# COMPACT_ATOMS: atom_id res chain seq x y z
N MET A 1 40.89 49.68 -20.57
CA MET A 1 40.38 49.00 -19.35
C MET A 1 39.08 48.20 -19.57
N LYS A 2 38.77 47.67 -20.77
CA LYS A 2 37.55 46.85 -21.02
C LYS A 2 37.79 45.34 -21.13
N THR A 3 39.03 44.91 -21.37
CA THR A 3 39.38 43.50 -21.65
C THR A 3 39.37 42.62 -20.41
N THR A 4 39.76 43.13 -19.24
CA THR A 4 39.70 42.40 -17.95
C THR A 4 38.28 42.02 -17.54
N SER A 5 37.27 42.82 -17.90
CA SER A 5 35.86 42.49 -17.65
C SER A 5 35.39 41.28 -18.47
N LEU A 6 35.85 41.13 -19.72
CA LEU A 6 35.42 40.04 -20.59
C LEU A 6 35.96 38.68 -20.13
N PHE A 7 37.21 38.63 -19.67
CA PHE A 7 37.80 37.40 -19.13
C PHE A 7 37.12 36.95 -17.84
N VAL A 8 36.81 37.89 -16.93
CA VAL A 8 36.07 37.57 -15.69
C VAL A 8 34.65 37.09 -16.01
N SER A 9 33.94 37.75 -16.94
CA SER A 9 32.60 37.33 -17.34
C SER A 9 32.58 35.95 -18.01
N LEU A 10 33.57 35.64 -18.87
CA LEU A 10 33.69 34.33 -19.51
C LEU A 10 34.02 33.21 -18.51
N TRP A 11 34.88 33.49 -17.53
CA TRP A 11 35.23 32.53 -16.48
C TRP A 11 34.03 32.25 -15.56
N LEU A 12 33.29 33.29 -15.15
CA LEU A 12 32.05 33.14 -14.38
C LEU A 12 30.96 32.38 -15.15
N ALA A 13 30.82 32.66 -16.45
CA ALA A 13 29.87 31.93 -17.30
C ALA A 13 30.23 30.43 -17.35
N THR A 14 31.51 30.09 -17.51
CA THR A 14 31.97 28.69 -17.56
C THR A 14 31.70 27.95 -16.24
N LEU A 15 31.94 28.59 -15.09
CA LEU A 15 31.61 28.02 -13.79
C LEU A 15 30.10 27.84 -13.61
N ALA A 16 29.30 28.82 -14.03
CA ALA A 16 27.84 28.71 -13.98
C ALA A 16 27.32 27.56 -14.85
N PHE A 17 27.87 27.37 -16.06
CA PHE A 17 27.55 26.23 -16.92
C PHE A 17 27.94 24.88 -16.30
N ALA A 18 29.12 24.78 -15.69
CA ALA A 18 29.57 23.55 -15.01
C ALA A 18 28.68 23.22 -13.79
N GLN A 19 28.35 24.22 -12.98
CA GLN A 19 27.44 24.06 -11.84
C GLN A 19 26.03 23.70 -12.29
N GLN A 20 25.52 24.32 -13.35
CA GLN A 20 24.22 23.99 -13.94
C GLN A 20 24.18 22.54 -14.44
N GLY A 21 25.23 22.06 -15.11
CA GLY A 21 25.33 20.67 -15.54
C GLY A 21 25.34 19.67 -14.37
N GLY A 22 26.02 20.01 -13.28
CA GLY A 22 26.04 19.21 -12.05
C GLY A 22 24.67 19.16 -11.34
N ASP A 23 23.99 20.30 -11.25
CA ASP A 23 22.65 20.40 -10.65
C ASP A 23 21.60 19.62 -11.46
N GLU A 24 21.63 19.70 -12.79
CA GLU A 24 20.70 18.96 -13.66
C GLU A 24 20.93 17.45 -13.56
N THR A 25 22.18 16.99 -13.53
CA THR A 25 22.51 15.57 -13.37
C THR A 25 22.03 15.03 -12.03
N THR A 26 22.26 15.79 -10.95
CA THR A 26 21.81 15.42 -9.60
C THR A 26 20.28 15.34 -9.53
N ARG A 27 19.59 16.29 -10.15
CA ARG A 27 18.12 16.31 -10.22
C ARG A 27 17.58 15.12 -11.02
N HIS A 28 18.16 14.83 -12.17
CA HIS A 28 17.79 13.69 -13.00
C HIS A 28 17.92 12.36 -12.23
N ASN A 29 19.03 12.17 -11.52
CA ASN A 29 19.25 11.00 -10.68
C ASN A 29 18.23 10.92 -9.53
N ALA A 30 17.88 12.06 -8.92
CA ALA A 30 16.85 12.10 -7.88
C ALA A 30 15.47 11.69 -8.41
N VAL A 31 15.10 12.11 -9.62
CA VAL A 31 13.83 11.71 -10.28
C VAL A 31 13.79 10.20 -10.52
N ILE A 32 14.88 9.62 -11.05
CA ILE A 32 14.98 8.17 -11.26
C ILE A 32 14.89 7.42 -9.94
N ALA A 33 15.63 7.86 -8.92
CA ALA A 33 15.63 7.25 -7.60
C ALA A 33 14.24 7.32 -6.94
N HIS A 34 13.57 8.48 -7.00
CA HIS A 34 12.21 8.67 -6.52
C HIS A 34 11.25 7.67 -7.17
N GLY A 35 11.20 7.64 -8.51
CA GLY A 35 10.30 6.74 -9.24
C GLY A 35 10.57 5.26 -8.97
N THR A 36 11.84 4.87 -8.89
CA THR A 36 12.25 3.47 -8.64
C THR A 36 11.86 3.02 -7.23
N ILE A 37 12.18 3.81 -6.21
CA ILE A 37 11.89 3.48 -4.81
C ILE A 37 10.37 3.47 -4.57
N MET A 38 9.65 4.46 -5.08
CA MET A 38 8.20 4.55 -4.96
C MET A 38 7.49 3.41 -5.71
N GLY A 39 7.96 3.08 -6.91
CA GLY A 39 7.47 1.93 -7.68
C GLY A 39 7.67 0.62 -6.93
N LEU A 40 8.86 0.37 -6.39
CA LEU A 40 9.14 -0.82 -5.59
C LEU A 40 8.26 -0.91 -4.34
N ALA A 41 8.07 0.20 -3.63
CA ALA A 41 7.22 0.24 -2.44
C ALA A 41 5.75 -0.07 -2.78
N PHE A 42 5.14 0.71 -3.67
CA PHE A 42 3.69 0.67 -3.94
C PHE A 42 3.25 -0.41 -4.91
N ALA A 43 4.01 -0.65 -5.98
CA ALA A 43 3.62 -1.65 -6.97
C ALA A 43 4.00 -3.07 -6.57
N PHE A 44 4.91 -3.26 -5.58
CA PHE A 44 5.40 -4.58 -5.21
C PHE A 44 5.32 -4.86 -3.69
N LEU A 45 6.08 -4.17 -2.85
CA LEU A 45 6.23 -4.55 -1.43
C LEU A 45 4.93 -4.46 -0.63
N PHE A 46 4.17 -3.37 -0.77
CA PHE A 46 2.88 -3.20 -0.10
C PHE A 46 1.88 -4.31 -0.50
N PRO A 47 1.63 -4.58 -1.80
CA PRO A 47 0.82 -5.71 -2.26
C PRO A 47 1.31 -7.07 -1.74
N VAL A 48 2.61 -7.36 -1.84
CA VAL A 48 3.19 -8.64 -1.39
C VAL A 48 2.98 -8.84 0.11
N GLY A 49 3.28 -7.84 0.93
CA GLY A 49 3.03 -7.91 2.37
C GLY A 49 1.55 -8.15 2.70
N ALA A 50 0.64 -7.64 1.89
CA ALA A 50 -0.80 -7.86 2.04
C ALA A 50 -1.28 -9.23 1.52
N ILE A 51 -0.61 -9.82 0.52
CA ILE A 51 -0.85 -11.21 0.07
C ILE A 51 -0.38 -12.19 1.14
N VAL A 52 0.84 -12.02 1.66
CA VAL A 52 1.50 -12.95 2.60
C VAL A 52 0.64 -13.20 3.85
N ILE A 53 0.07 -12.14 4.44
CA ILE A 53 -0.80 -12.27 5.64
C ILE A 53 -2.12 -13.01 5.36
N ARG A 54 -2.50 -13.20 4.09
CA ARG A 54 -3.75 -13.87 3.67
C ARG A 54 -3.54 -15.28 3.16
N THR A 55 -2.36 -15.61 2.64
CA THR A 55 -2.08 -16.92 2.02
C THR A 55 -1.27 -17.85 2.91
N ALA A 56 -0.43 -17.31 3.79
CA ALA A 56 0.35 -18.12 4.72
C ALA A 56 -0.37 -18.31 6.06
N SER A 57 0.03 -19.32 6.84
CA SER A 57 -0.49 -19.54 8.19
C SER A 57 0.62 -20.05 9.11
N PHE A 58 1.10 -19.18 10.02
CA PHE A 58 2.02 -19.54 11.09
C PHE A 58 2.03 -18.48 12.21
N ARG A 59 2.47 -18.85 13.41
CA ARG A 59 2.40 -18.00 14.63
C ARG A 59 3.01 -16.60 14.46
N LYS A 60 4.13 -16.49 13.77
CA LYS A 60 4.89 -15.23 13.58
C LYS A 60 4.47 -14.43 12.34
N LEU A 61 3.45 -14.86 11.60
CA LEU A 61 3.04 -14.24 10.34
C LEU A 61 2.67 -12.74 10.47
N PRO A 62 1.95 -12.28 11.52
CA PRO A 62 1.68 -10.85 11.69
C PRO A 62 2.94 -10.00 11.84
N TRP A 63 4.01 -10.55 12.43
CA TRP A 63 5.31 -9.87 12.53
C TRP A 63 6.04 -9.80 11.20
N VAL A 64 5.94 -10.85 10.37
CA VAL A 64 6.47 -10.83 9.00
C VAL A 64 5.74 -9.78 8.16
N HIS A 65 4.40 -9.74 8.25
CA HIS A 65 3.59 -8.71 7.63
C HIS A 65 4.04 -7.31 8.09
N ALA A 66 4.06 -7.06 9.40
CA ALA A 66 4.49 -5.78 9.96
C ALA A 66 5.90 -5.39 9.49
N GLY A 67 6.85 -6.33 9.46
CA GLY A 67 8.21 -6.08 8.97
C GLY A 67 8.26 -5.65 7.51
N ILE A 68 7.55 -6.36 6.61
CA ILE A 68 7.46 -6.00 5.19
C ILE A 68 6.80 -4.62 5.03
N GLN A 69 5.70 -4.36 5.75
CA GLN A 69 4.99 -3.10 5.66
C GLN A 69 5.82 -1.92 6.18
N MET A 70 6.56 -2.08 7.28
CA MET A 70 7.43 -1.04 7.80
C MET A 70 8.60 -0.75 6.87
N PHE A 71 9.19 -1.78 6.27
CA PHE A 71 10.25 -1.60 5.28
C PHE A 71 9.74 -0.85 4.04
N ALA A 72 8.58 -1.24 3.49
CA ALA A 72 7.94 -0.54 2.38
C ALA A 72 7.61 0.93 2.73
N TYR A 73 7.18 1.19 3.97
CA TYR A 73 6.87 2.53 4.44
C TYR A 73 8.12 3.41 4.57
N ILE A 74 9.24 2.88 5.06
CA ILE A 74 10.52 3.61 5.10
C ILE A 74 10.94 4.00 3.68
N LEU A 75 10.87 3.07 2.72
CA LEU A 75 11.15 3.35 1.32
C LEU A 75 10.21 4.44 0.76
N ALA A 76 8.92 4.39 1.08
CA ALA A 76 7.96 5.41 0.67
C ALA A 76 8.30 6.79 1.26
N LEU A 77 8.75 6.87 2.51
CA LEU A 77 9.22 8.12 3.12
C LEU A 77 10.50 8.64 2.46
N THR A 78 11.45 7.77 2.13
CA THR A 78 12.64 8.15 1.34
C THR A 78 12.26 8.68 -0.03
N GLY A 79 11.33 8.01 -0.72
CA GLY A 79 10.76 8.45 -1.98
C GLY A 79 10.08 9.82 -1.86
N LEU A 80 9.24 10.03 -0.83
CA LEU A 80 8.63 11.33 -0.55
C LEU A 80 9.67 12.43 -0.34
N GLY A 81 10.72 12.16 0.44
CA GLY A 81 11.82 13.10 0.65
C GLY A 81 12.51 13.51 -0.63
N LEU A 82 12.79 12.55 -1.52
CA LEU A 82 13.31 12.84 -2.87
C LEU A 82 12.31 13.64 -3.72
N GLY A 83 11.02 13.31 -3.65
CA GLY A 83 9.96 14.05 -4.33
C GLY A 83 9.91 15.51 -3.90
N VAL A 84 9.97 15.77 -2.59
CA VAL A 84 10.05 17.12 -2.01
C VAL A 84 11.34 17.84 -2.42
N TYR A 85 12.47 17.14 -2.47
CA TYR A 85 13.74 17.70 -2.94
C TYR A 85 13.68 18.18 -4.40
N ILE A 86 13.12 17.35 -5.29
CA ILE A 86 12.92 17.69 -6.72
C ILE A 86 12.00 18.91 -6.87
N ALA A 87 11.03 19.01 -5.97
CA ALA A 87 9.93 19.95 -5.98
C ALA A 87 10.30 21.38 -5.53
N ILE A 88 11.30 21.56 -4.65
CA ILE A 88 11.65 22.85 -4.02
C ILE A 88 12.45 23.81 -4.94
N LYS A 89 13.06 23.34 -6.04
CA LYS A 89 13.92 24.18 -6.91
C LYS A 89 13.11 25.04 -7.91
N PRO A 90 13.61 26.24 -8.30
CA PRO A 90 12.82 27.36 -8.88
C PRO A 90 12.15 27.15 -10.25
N GLN A 91 12.27 25.99 -10.90
CA GLN A 91 11.45 25.58 -12.06
C GLN A 91 10.37 24.57 -11.62
N SER A 92 9.65 24.89 -10.55
CA SER A 92 8.89 23.89 -9.80
C SER A 92 7.72 23.29 -10.57
N GLN A 93 7.70 21.97 -10.71
CA GLN A 93 6.49 21.21 -11.04
C GLN A 93 5.50 21.11 -9.86
N LEU A 94 5.82 21.70 -8.69
CA LEU A 94 4.87 21.92 -7.59
C LEU A 94 3.80 22.97 -7.91
N THR A 95 4.12 23.96 -8.74
CA THR A 95 3.19 25.03 -9.13
C THR A 95 2.39 24.66 -10.38
N ALA A 96 2.84 23.68 -11.14
CA ALA A 96 1.98 23.02 -12.12
C ALA A 96 0.93 22.24 -11.32
N SER A 97 -0.34 22.53 -11.60
CA SER A 97 -1.55 21.92 -11.02
C SER A 97 -1.65 20.42 -11.27
N ASN A 98 -0.68 19.65 -10.75
CA ASN A 98 -0.52 18.23 -10.97
C ASN A 98 -1.05 17.49 -9.73
N GLY A 99 -1.96 16.55 -9.95
CA GLY A 99 -2.51 15.73 -8.87
C GLY A 99 -1.46 14.85 -8.17
N HIS A 100 -0.36 14.51 -8.85
CA HIS A 100 0.64 13.54 -8.37
C HIS A 100 1.23 13.85 -6.98
N PRO A 101 1.85 15.02 -6.73
CA PRO A 101 2.42 15.34 -5.42
C PRO A 101 1.36 15.44 -4.32
N ILE A 102 0.17 15.98 -4.63
CA ILE A 102 -0.92 16.14 -3.67
C ILE A 102 -1.44 14.76 -3.23
N ILE A 103 -1.75 13.88 -4.19
CA ILE A 103 -2.20 12.51 -3.94
C ILE A 103 -1.12 11.75 -3.17
N GLY A 104 0.15 11.86 -3.58
CA GLY A 104 1.27 11.19 -2.92
C GLY A 104 1.42 11.56 -1.45
N ILE A 105 1.36 12.85 -1.12
CA ILE A 105 1.44 13.35 0.27
C ILE A 105 0.25 12.81 1.09
N ILE A 106 -0.97 12.88 0.56
CA ILE A 106 -2.17 12.37 1.24
C ILE A 106 -2.04 10.88 1.52
N VAL A 107 -1.64 10.08 0.52
CA VAL A 107 -1.49 8.62 0.65
C VAL A 107 -0.44 8.27 1.71
N ILE A 108 0.76 8.85 1.63
CA ILE A 108 1.84 8.53 2.57
C ILE A 108 1.51 9.03 3.98
N GLY A 109 0.92 10.22 4.10
CA GLY A 109 0.44 10.75 5.38
C GLY A 109 -0.61 9.86 6.01
N ALA A 110 -1.56 9.33 5.22
CA ALA A 110 -2.58 8.42 5.72
C ALA A 110 -2.02 7.03 6.10
N LEU A 111 -0.96 6.56 5.41
CA LEU A 111 -0.27 5.32 5.76
C LEU A 111 0.37 5.37 7.15
N LEU A 112 0.72 6.54 7.69
CA LEU A 112 1.26 6.68 9.05
C LEU A 112 0.32 6.09 10.13
N PHE A 113 -1.00 6.19 9.92
CA PHE A 113 -1.99 5.70 10.87
C PHE A 113 -2.23 4.19 10.74
N GLN A 114 -1.79 3.55 9.65
CA GLN A 114 -2.01 2.14 9.39
C GLN A 114 -1.27 1.21 10.37
N PRO A 115 0.02 1.39 10.68
CA PRO A 115 0.74 0.55 11.65
C PRO A 115 0.13 0.60 13.05
N ILE A 116 -0.28 1.80 13.50
CA ILE A 116 -0.89 1.99 14.82
C ILE A 116 -2.21 1.23 14.89
N GLY A 117 -3.10 1.41 13.89
CA GLY A 117 -4.37 0.70 13.81
C GLY A 117 -4.20 -0.82 13.69
N GLY A 118 -3.23 -1.28 12.89
CA GLY A 118 -2.91 -2.68 12.70
C GLY A 118 -2.41 -3.34 13.98
N LEU A 119 -1.51 -2.67 14.72
CA LEU A 119 -0.97 -3.20 15.98
C LEU A 119 -2.06 -3.32 17.06
N ILE A 120 -2.91 -2.29 17.20
CA ILE A 120 -4.05 -2.31 18.14
C ILE A 120 -5.01 -3.45 17.78
N HIS A 121 -5.32 -3.62 16.50
CA HIS A 121 -6.20 -4.69 16.05
C HIS A 121 -5.62 -6.08 16.33
N HIS A 122 -4.36 -6.33 15.91
CA HIS A 122 -3.72 -7.64 16.12
C HIS A 122 -3.55 -7.98 17.60
N TYR A 123 -3.20 -7.00 18.44
CA TYR A 123 -3.10 -7.21 19.89
C TYR A 123 -4.45 -7.58 20.51
N LYS A 124 -5.52 -6.83 20.18
CA LYS A 124 -6.87 -7.09 20.70
C LYS A 124 -7.46 -8.39 20.17
N TYR A 125 -7.20 -8.74 18.92
CA TYR A 125 -7.64 -10.01 18.35
C TYR A 125 -6.96 -11.19 19.05
N ALA A 126 -5.65 -11.11 19.30
CA ALA A 126 -4.89 -12.15 19.98
C ALA A 126 -5.30 -12.37 21.45
N HIS A 127 -5.76 -11.32 22.15
CA HIS A 127 -6.07 -11.40 23.59
C HIS A 127 -7.57 -11.54 23.92
N GLN A 128 -8.46 -11.00 23.09
CA GLN A 128 -9.88 -10.84 23.45
C GLN A 128 -10.84 -11.60 22.54
N ASN A 129 -10.39 -12.20 21.43
CA ASN A 129 -11.25 -12.83 20.41
C ASN A 129 -12.41 -11.92 19.92
N LYS A 130 -12.30 -10.60 20.10
CA LYS A 130 -13.33 -9.62 19.70
C LYS A 130 -12.95 -8.98 18.37
N LYS A 131 -13.88 -9.05 17.40
CA LYS A 131 -13.80 -8.25 16.17
C LYS A 131 -13.86 -6.78 16.56
N THR A 132 -12.74 -6.09 16.43
CA THR A 132 -12.62 -4.66 16.72
C THR A 132 -12.99 -3.85 15.49
N PHE A 133 -13.65 -2.70 15.66
CA PHE A 133 -13.97 -1.74 14.59
C PHE A 133 -12.73 -1.34 13.75
N TRP A 134 -11.54 -1.43 14.34
CA TRP A 134 -10.26 -1.16 13.69
C TRP A 134 -9.90 -2.16 12.59
N ALA A 135 -10.42 -3.39 12.62
CA ALA A 135 -10.12 -4.43 11.64
C ALA A 135 -10.62 -4.07 10.22
N PRO A 136 -11.92 -3.79 10.00
CA PRO A 136 -12.40 -3.43 8.68
C PRO A 136 -11.79 -2.11 8.19
N THR A 137 -11.61 -1.12 9.07
CA THR A 137 -11.01 0.17 8.72
C THR A 137 -9.57 0.02 8.23
N HIS A 138 -8.73 -0.76 8.93
CA HIS A 138 -7.36 -1.04 8.51
C HIS A 138 -7.33 -1.76 7.14
N VAL A 139 -8.19 -2.77 6.95
CA VAL A 139 -8.23 -3.54 5.69
C VAL A 139 -8.69 -2.68 4.51
N TRP A 140 -9.75 -1.88 4.68
CA TRP A 140 -10.29 -1.06 3.58
C TRP A 140 -9.39 0.13 3.25
N LEU A 141 -8.84 0.82 4.25
CA LEU A 141 -7.90 1.90 4.02
C LEU A 141 -6.62 1.40 3.37
N GLY A 142 -6.07 0.28 3.82
CA GLY A 142 -4.91 -0.35 3.18
C GLY A 142 -5.17 -0.65 1.70
N ARG A 143 -6.36 -1.17 1.36
CA ARG A 143 -6.73 -1.44 -0.04
C ARG A 143 -6.83 -0.17 -0.89
N LEU A 144 -7.48 0.86 -0.35
CA LEU A 144 -7.63 2.14 -1.00
C LEU A 144 -6.26 2.77 -1.29
N PHE A 145 -5.39 2.86 -0.28
CA PHE A 145 -4.11 3.56 -0.40
C PHE A 145 -3.09 2.81 -1.26
N ILE A 146 -3.10 1.47 -1.28
CA ILE A 146 -2.28 0.71 -2.25
C ILE A 146 -2.71 1.02 -3.68
N THR A 147 -4.02 0.98 -3.95
CA THR A 147 -4.56 1.22 -5.30
C THR A 147 -4.28 2.65 -5.76
N VAL A 148 -4.59 3.64 -4.92
CA VAL A 148 -4.33 5.05 -5.22
C VAL A 148 -2.83 5.30 -5.39
N GLY A 149 -1.98 4.67 -4.57
CA GLY A 149 -0.53 4.78 -4.70
C GLY A 149 0.03 4.24 -6.01
N ILE A 150 -0.49 3.12 -6.52
CA ILE A 150 -0.12 2.56 -7.83
C ILE A 150 -0.55 3.51 -8.95
N ILE A 151 -1.78 4.01 -8.92
CA ILE A 151 -2.26 5.00 -9.90
C ILE A 151 -1.37 6.26 -9.84
N ASN A 152 -1.03 6.71 -8.63
CA ASN A 152 -0.17 7.86 -8.44
C ASN A 152 1.23 7.65 -9.01
N GLY A 153 1.78 6.43 -8.94
CA GLY A 153 3.06 6.09 -9.58
C GLY A 153 3.00 6.23 -11.10
N GLY A 154 1.88 5.82 -11.73
CA GLY A 154 1.63 6.04 -13.16
C GLY A 154 1.60 7.53 -13.53
N LEU A 155 0.88 8.34 -12.74
CA LEU A 155 0.86 9.81 -12.92
C LEU A 155 2.25 10.44 -12.80
N GLY A 156 3.08 9.93 -11.88
CA GLY A 156 4.46 10.39 -11.70
C GLY A 156 5.36 10.07 -12.91
N LEU A 157 5.17 8.91 -13.55
CA LEU A 157 5.91 8.55 -14.77
C LEU A 157 5.52 9.42 -15.97
N MET A 158 4.24 9.74 -16.12
CA MET A 158 3.79 10.67 -17.16
C MET A 158 4.39 12.07 -16.96
N LEU A 159 4.48 12.50 -15.70
CA LEU A 159 5.02 13.81 -15.33
C LEU A 159 6.54 13.92 -15.54
N SER A 160 7.27 12.81 -15.40
CA SER A 160 8.73 12.79 -15.55
C SER A 160 9.20 12.83 -17.00
N GLY A 161 8.27 12.80 -17.98
CA GLY A 161 8.62 12.72 -19.40
C GLY A 161 9.30 11.40 -19.75
N ASN A 162 8.89 10.30 -19.10
CA ASN A 162 9.45 8.99 -19.32
C ASN A 162 9.21 8.49 -20.75
N THR A 163 9.95 7.46 -21.17
CA THR A 163 9.69 6.80 -22.44
C THR A 163 8.35 6.05 -22.40
N VAL A 164 7.63 6.05 -23.52
CA VAL A 164 6.39 5.27 -23.69
C VAL A 164 6.59 3.79 -23.32
N LYS A 165 7.76 3.22 -23.65
CA LYS A 165 8.12 1.84 -23.29
C LYS A 165 8.18 1.64 -21.77
N GLY A 166 8.75 2.60 -21.04
CA GLY A 166 8.84 2.56 -19.58
C GLY A 166 7.49 2.73 -18.89
N GLU A 167 6.62 3.60 -19.41
CA GLU A 167 5.24 3.76 -18.94
C GLU A 167 4.44 2.46 -19.12
N ILE A 168 4.53 1.83 -20.31
CA ILE A 168 3.89 0.54 -20.59
C ILE A 168 4.44 -0.55 -19.66
N ALA A 169 5.77 -0.64 -19.50
CA ALA A 169 6.38 -1.65 -18.64
C ALA A 169 5.88 -1.52 -17.19
N TYR A 170 5.84 -0.30 -16.65
CA TYR A 170 5.27 -0.06 -15.33
C TYR A 170 3.80 -0.46 -15.28
N GLY A 171 2.98 -0.02 -16.24
CA GLY A 171 1.55 -0.31 -16.27
C GLY A 171 1.25 -1.81 -16.30
N VAL A 172 1.98 -2.58 -17.10
CA VAL A 172 1.84 -4.04 -17.17
C VAL A 172 2.23 -4.70 -15.85
N ILE A 173 3.41 -4.39 -15.32
CA ILE A 173 3.93 -5.01 -14.08
C ILE A 173 3.02 -4.67 -12.90
N ALA A 174 2.74 -3.37 -12.69
CA ALA A 174 1.90 -2.90 -11.60
C ALA A 174 0.47 -3.42 -11.73
N GLY A 175 -0.08 -3.46 -12.95
CA GLY A 175 -1.41 -4.00 -13.24
C GLY A 175 -1.52 -5.48 -12.90
N VAL A 176 -0.55 -6.30 -13.32
CA VAL A 176 -0.53 -7.74 -13.01
C VAL A 176 -0.46 -7.98 -11.51
N ILE A 177 0.45 -7.30 -10.80
CA ILE A 177 0.59 -7.45 -9.35
C ILE A 177 -0.69 -7.00 -8.63
N TRP A 178 -1.28 -5.88 -9.06
CA TRP A 178 -2.54 -5.38 -8.51
C TRP A 178 -3.67 -6.38 -8.72
N CYS A 179 -3.83 -6.94 -9.93
CA CYS A 179 -4.84 -7.96 -10.22
C CYS A 179 -4.69 -9.20 -9.33
N ILE A 180 -3.46 -9.70 -9.17
CA ILE A 180 -3.17 -10.84 -8.28
C ILE A 180 -3.55 -10.50 -6.83
N TRP A 181 -3.11 -9.33 -6.35
CA TRP A 181 -3.39 -8.89 -4.98
C TRP A 181 -4.88 -8.69 -4.73
N VAL A 182 -5.63 -8.11 -5.67
CA VAL A 182 -7.10 -7.97 -5.59
C VAL A 182 -7.77 -9.33 -5.56
N ALA A 183 -7.41 -10.24 -6.47
CA ALA A 183 -7.98 -11.59 -6.53
C ALA A 183 -7.78 -12.36 -5.22
N VAL A 184 -6.56 -12.36 -4.67
CA VAL A 184 -6.27 -13.00 -3.37
C VAL A 184 -7.06 -12.32 -2.25
N SER A 185 -7.14 -10.98 -2.27
CA SER A 185 -7.82 -10.19 -1.24
C SER A 185 -9.34 -10.37 -1.23
N THR A 186 -9.97 -10.63 -2.38
CA THR A 186 -11.40 -10.88 -2.50
C THR A 186 -11.73 -12.36 -2.27
N TRP A 187 -10.94 -13.29 -2.79
CA TRP A 187 -11.11 -14.73 -2.59
C TRP A 187 -11.10 -15.10 -1.11
N SER A 188 -10.08 -14.65 -0.38
CA SER A 188 -9.96 -14.88 1.07
C SER A 188 -11.20 -14.39 1.85
N ALA A 189 -11.81 -13.29 1.42
CA ALA A 189 -13.00 -12.74 2.05
C ALA A 189 -14.27 -13.57 1.80
N ILE A 190 -14.37 -14.22 0.63
CA ILE A 190 -15.51 -15.08 0.27
C ILE A 190 -15.39 -16.44 0.95
N SER A 191 -14.22 -17.09 0.90
CA SER A 191 -14.00 -18.42 1.49
C SER A 191 -14.21 -18.42 3.01
N THR A 192 -13.83 -17.34 3.70
CA THR A 192 -14.02 -17.22 5.16
C THR A 192 -15.50 -17.10 5.52
N ARG A 193 -16.32 -16.45 4.68
CA ARG A 193 -17.76 -16.32 4.91
C ARG A 193 -18.48 -17.65 4.70
N GLY A 194 -18.18 -18.35 3.60
CA GLY A 194 -18.77 -19.67 3.32
C GLY A 194 -18.49 -20.69 4.42
N ALA A 195 -17.27 -20.72 4.97
CA ALA A 195 -16.94 -21.62 6.08
C ALA A 195 -17.70 -21.31 7.38
N VAL A 196 -17.97 -20.02 7.66
CA VAL A 196 -18.74 -19.61 8.85
C VAL A 196 -20.21 -19.98 8.68
N ASP A 197 -20.78 -19.75 7.50
CA ASP A 197 -22.18 -20.04 7.21
C ASP A 197 -22.45 -21.56 7.27
N GLU A 198 -21.57 -22.37 6.69
CA GLU A 198 -21.66 -23.84 6.72
C GLU A 198 -21.53 -24.40 8.15
N THR A 199 -20.66 -23.81 8.98
CA THR A 199 -20.51 -24.21 10.39
C THR A 199 -21.75 -23.83 11.20
N GLY A 200 -22.33 -22.66 10.94
CA GLY A 200 -23.57 -22.20 11.57
C GLY A 200 -24.76 -23.10 11.24
N GLU A 201 -24.91 -23.50 9.97
CA GLU A 201 -25.96 -24.41 9.52
C GLU A 201 -25.84 -25.79 10.18
N LYS A 202 -24.61 -26.35 10.23
CA LYS A 202 -24.36 -27.63 10.92
C LYS A 202 -24.68 -27.58 12.42
N ALA A 203 -24.33 -26.48 13.09
CA ALA A 203 -24.62 -26.29 14.50
C ALA A 203 -26.13 -26.17 14.77
N LEU A 204 -26.85 -25.44 13.92
CA LEU A 204 -28.30 -25.29 14.02
C LEU A 204 -29.02 -26.63 13.80
N GLY A 205 -28.64 -27.36 12.75
CA GLY A 205 -29.19 -28.69 12.46
C GLY A 205 -28.97 -29.69 13.59
N SER A 206 -27.78 -29.68 14.21
CA SER A 206 -27.49 -30.53 15.38
C SER A 206 -28.36 -30.17 16.59
N SER A 207 -28.64 -28.88 16.82
CA SER A 207 -29.48 -28.45 17.94
C SER A 207 -30.95 -28.82 17.75
N VAL A 208 -31.46 -28.69 16.51
CA VAL A 208 -32.84 -29.07 16.16
C VAL A 208 -33.03 -30.58 16.35
N ALA A 209 -32.13 -31.40 15.82
CA ALA A 209 -32.20 -32.86 15.95
C ALA A 209 -32.15 -33.34 17.41
N THR A 210 -31.40 -32.64 18.27
CA THR A 210 -31.32 -32.97 19.70
C THR A 210 -32.60 -32.59 20.44
N SER A 211 -33.24 -31.48 20.05
CA SER A 211 -34.53 -31.05 20.63
C SER A 211 -35.65 -32.02 20.28
N GLU A 212 -35.74 -32.44 19.01
CA GLU A 212 -36.78 -33.35 18.53
C GLU A 212 -36.72 -34.71 19.24
N LYS A 213 -35.51 -35.27 19.36
CA LYS A 213 -35.27 -36.54 20.08
C LYS A 213 -35.54 -36.45 21.59
N GLY A 214 -35.43 -35.27 22.19
CA GLY A 214 -35.79 -35.02 23.59
C GLY A 214 -37.30 -34.93 23.80
N THR A 215 -38.01 -34.30 22.85
CA THR A 215 -39.46 -34.17 22.88
C THR A 215 -40.15 -35.52 22.67
N ASP A 216 -39.68 -36.35 21.74
CA ASP A 216 -40.24 -37.69 21.51
C ASP A 216 -40.10 -38.60 22.73
N ARG A 217 -38.94 -38.56 23.41
CA ARG A 217 -38.70 -39.35 24.63
C ARG A 217 -39.59 -38.94 25.80
N ASN A 218 -39.86 -37.65 25.94
CA ASN A 218 -40.74 -37.14 26.99
C ASN A 218 -42.22 -37.34 26.65
N GLY A 219 -42.55 -37.31 25.35
CA GLY A 219 -43.87 -37.64 24.83
C GLY A 219 -44.21 -39.10 25.09
N GLU A 220 -43.34 -40.04 24.70
CA GLU A 220 -43.51 -41.48 24.96
C GLU A 220 -43.62 -41.81 26.46
N ALA A 221 -42.87 -41.11 27.31
CA ALA A 221 -42.92 -41.31 28.76
C ALA A 221 -44.24 -40.86 29.41
N MET A 222 -44.96 -39.89 28.82
CA MET A 222 -46.25 -39.42 29.35
C MET A 222 -47.46 -40.28 28.93
N ILE A 223 -47.36 -41.07 27.86
CA ILE A 223 -48.45 -41.94 27.39
C ILE A 223 -48.42 -43.32 28.07
N ALA A 224 -47.35 -43.63 28.81
CA ALA A 224 -47.08 -44.93 29.41
C ALA A 224 -47.45 -45.06 30.90
N THR A 225 -48.06 -44.04 31.51
CA THR A 225 -48.55 -44.03 32.90
C THR A 225 -50.07 -43.94 32.97
#